data_AF-A0A232M1V9-F1
#
_entry.id   AF-A0A232M1V9-F1
#
_cell.length_a   1.000
_cell.length_b   1.000
_cell.length_c   1.000
_cell.angle_alpha   90.00
_cell.angle_beta   90.00
_cell.angle_gamma   90.00
#
_symmetry.space_group_name_H-M   'P 1'
#
loop_
_entity.id
_entity.type
_entity.pdbx_description
1 polymer ?
#
loop_
_entity_poly.entity_id
_entity_poly.type
_entity_poly.pdbx_seq_one_letter_code
_entity_poly.pdbx_strand_id
1 'polypeptide(L)'
;MKILLFLFATLLANLVGGRVINDNLIVSSMTCDKFFWANALRDVKAAAEGAREHYNKRETVGPNPENQYPHVFANYERLPLAPGCAGTLFEYPLTNVLPYRNLSKPDRFRVAVNLLPVGSADV
;
A
#
# COMPACT_ATOMS: atom_id res chain seq x y z
N MET A 1 -18.67 -23.50 48.82
CA MET A 1 -17.28 -23.05 48.99
C MET A 1 -16.64 -22.99 47.61
N LYS A 2 -15.96 -21.88 47.27
CA LYS A 2 -15.64 -21.39 45.92
C LYS A 2 -14.91 -22.39 45.01
N ILE A 3 -15.53 -22.71 43.87
CA ILE A 3 -14.85 -23.22 42.66
C ILE A 3 -14.31 -22.00 41.93
N LEU A 4 -12.98 -21.87 41.88
CA LEU A 4 -12.31 -20.76 41.23
C LEU A 4 -12.38 -20.96 39.70
N LEU A 5 -13.40 -20.39 39.09
CA LEU A 5 -13.48 -20.11 37.65
C LEU A 5 -12.57 -18.89 37.37
N PHE A 6 -11.52 -19.04 36.57
CA PHE A 6 -10.97 -18.00 35.69
C PHE A 6 -10.21 -18.72 34.56
N LEU A 7 -10.92 -19.16 33.54
CA LEU A 7 -11.01 -18.52 32.22
C LEU A 7 -9.65 -18.36 31.52
N PHE A 8 -9.41 -19.30 30.61
CA PHE A 8 -8.65 -19.15 29.36
C PHE A 8 -8.55 -17.69 28.88
N ALA A 9 -7.37 -17.09 28.99
CA ALA A 9 -6.99 -15.91 28.23
C ALA A 9 -6.33 -16.36 26.91
N THR A 10 -7.08 -17.06 26.07
CA THR A 10 -6.79 -17.14 24.64
C THR A 10 -7.47 -15.96 23.96
N LEU A 11 -6.67 -15.10 23.33
CA LEU A 11 -6.96 -14.22 22.19
C LEU A 11 -6.24 -12.91 22.43
N LEU A 12 -5.11 -12.69 21.76
CA LEU A 12 -4.70 -11.38 21.22
C LEU A 12 -3.41 -11.56 20.40
N ALA A 13 -3.49 -12.41 19.38
CA ALA A 13 -2.57 -12.34 18.25
C ALA A 13 -3.32 -12.54 16.92
N ASN A 14 -4.59 -12.12 16.87
CA ASN A 14 -5.24 -11.81 15.61
C ASN A 14 -4.99 -10.31 15.33
N LEU A 15 -3.71 -9.96 15.18
CA LEU A 15 -3.31 -8.78 14.41
C LEU A 15 -3.58 -9.13 12.94
N VAL A 16 -4.87 -9.25 12.61
CA VAL A 16 -5.33 -9.21 11.24
C VAL A 16 -5.17 -7.75 10.86
N GLY A 17 -3.94 -7.37 10.49
CA GLY A 17 -3.72 -6.13 9.76
C GLY A 17 -4.58 -6.24 8.53
N GLY A 18 -5.73 -5.57 8.55
CA GLY A 18 -6.67 -5.45 7.45
C GLY A 18 -5.87 -5.12 6.21
N ARG A 19 -5.65 -6.16 5.40
CA ARG A 19 -4.92 -6.05 4.17
C ARG A 19 -6.01 -5.83 3.15
N VAL A 20 -6.35 -4.58 2.90
CA VAL A 20 -7.10 -4.23 1.70
C VAL A 20 -6.14 -4.39 0.52
N ILE A 21 -5.87 -5.65 0.17
CA ILE A 21 -5.63 -5.96 -1.23
C ILE A 21 -7.01 -5.83 -1.83
N ASN A 22 -7.15 -4.96 -2.81
CA ASN A 22 -8.30 -5.05 -3.68
C ASN A 22 -8.31 -6.49 -4.25
N ASP A 23 -9.18 -7.37 -3.76
CA ASP A 23 -9.26 -8.76 -4.20
C ASP A 23 -9.66 -8.88 -5.68
N ASN A 24 -10.09 -7.76 -6.32
CA ASN A 24 -10.24 -7.66 -7.76
C ASN A 24 -8.96 -7.25 -8.51
N LEU A 25 -7.84 -6.99 -7.82
CA LEU A 25 -6.52 -6.84 -8.43
C LEU A 25 -5.92 -8.22 -8.75
N ILE A 26 -6.71 -9.08 -9.42
CA ILE A 26 -6.23 -10.33 -10.01
C ILE A 26 -5.50 -9.96 -11.31
N VAL A 27 -4.31 -9.40 -11.18
CA VAL A 27 -3.39 -9.20 -12.30
C VAL A 27 -2.14 -9.99 -11.99
N SER A 28 -2.10 -11.23 -12.48
CA SER A 28 -0.90 -12.06 -12.48
C SER A 28 0.24 -11.33 -13.21
N SER A 29 -0.11 -10.59 -14.27
CA SER A 29 0.77 -9.71 -14.98
C SER A 29 0.10 -8.39 -15.37
N MET A 30 0.89 -7.38 -15.70
CA MET A 30 0.43 -6.07 -16.15
C MET A 30 1.43 -5.50 -17.14
N THR A 31 0.94 -4.77 -18.14
CA THR A 31 1.81 -3.98 -19.01
C THR A 31 1.59 -2.51 -18.74
N CYS A 32 2.65 -1.80 -18.38
CA CYS A 32 2.64 -0.36 -18.30
C CYS A 32 3.44 0.20 -19.47
N ASP A 33 2.75 0.79 -20.46
CA ASP A 33 3.34 1.20 -21.74
C ASP A 33 4.07 0.04 -22.45
N LYS A 34 5.40 0.03 -22.46
CA LYS A 34 6.23 -1.02 -23.07
C LYS A 34 6.85 -1.99 -22.06
N PHE A 35 6.58 -1.81 -20.77
CA PHE A 35 7.18 -2.62 -19.72
C PHE A 35 6.19 -3.67 -19.22
N PHE A 36 6.62 -4.94 -19.27
CA PHE A 36 5.83 -6.07 -18.82
C PHE A 36 6.22 -6.48 -17.40
N TRP A 37 5.25 -6.42 -16.49
CA TRP A 37 5.35 -6.88 -15.12
C TRP A 37 4.81 -8.31 -15.02
N ALA A 38 5.70 -9.30 -15.08
CA ALA A 38 5.32 -10.72 -15.04
C ALA A 38 4.77 -11.18 -13.68
N ASN A 39 5.08 -10.44 -12.60
CA ASN A 39 4.62 -10.72 -11.24
C ASN A 39 3.90 -9.51 -10.65
N ALA A 40 2.99 -8.92 -11.44
CA ALA A 40 2.38 -7.62 -11.14
C ALA A 40 1.75 -7.56 -9.74
N LEU A 41 1.01 -8.59 -9.33
CA LEU A 41 0.43 -8.66 -7.99
C LEU A 41 1.48 -8.50 -6.87
N ARG A 42 2.63 -9.17 -6.99
CA ARG A 42 3.70 -9.09 -5.99
C ARG A 42 4.30 -7.69 -5.96
N ASP A 43 4.61 -7.15 -7.14
CA ASP A 43 5.34 -5.90 -7.26
C ASP A 43 4.45 -4.70 -6.84
N VAL A 44 3.18 -4.71 -7.23
CA VAL A 44 2.17 -3.72 -6.80
C VAL A 44 1.95 -3.79 -5.28
N LYS A 45 1.81 -5.00 -4.73
CA LYS A 45 1.65 -5.18 -3.29
C LYS A 45 2.83 -4.64 -2.51
N ALA A 46 4.05 -4.94 -2.93
CA ALA A 46 5.24 -4.49 -2.23
C ALA A 46 5.42 -2.97 -2.30
N ALA A 47 5.09 -2.35 -3.45
CA ALA A 47 5.05 -0.90 -3.57
C ALA A 47 3.98 -0.28 -2.65
N ALA A 48 2.78 -0.86 -2.59
CA ALA A 48 1.71 -0.40 -1.71
C ALA A 48 2.06 -0.56 -0.21
N GLU A 49 2.73 -1.66 0.16
CA GLU A 49 3.22 -1.89 1.52
C GLU A 49 4.32 -0.87 1.91
N GLY A 50 5.24 -0.56 0.99
CA GLY A 50 6.25 0.48 1.19
C GLY A 50 5.62 1.88 1.34
N ALA A 51 4.62 2.20 0.53
CA ALA A 51 3.85 3.44 0.67
C ALA A 51 3.21 3.55 2.06
N ARG A 52 2.54 2.48 2.51
CA ARG A 52 1.91 2.42 3.83
C ARG A 52 2.94 2.54 4.96
N GLU A 53 4.09 1.89 4.84
CA GLU A 53 5.15 1.94 5.85
C GLU A 53 5.66 3.37 6.05
N HIS A 54 6.04 4.06 4.96
CA HIS A 54 6.52 5.43 5.02
C HIS A 54 5.44 6.41 5.48
N TYR A 55 4.20 6.25 5.01
CA TYR A 55 3.07 7.06 5.48
C TYR A 55 2.86 6.93 7.00
N ASN A 56 2.85 5.69 7.52
CA ASN A 56 2.68 5.45 8.95
C ASN A 56 3.83 6.01 9.79
N LYS A 57 5.06 6.01 9.26
CA LYS A 57 6.23 6.62 9.89
C LYS A 57 6.28 8.15 9.76
N ARG A 58 5.40 8.75 8.94
CA ARG A 58 5.46 10.16 8.54
C ARG A 58 6.81 10.52 7.90
N GLU A 59 7.36 9.59 7.14
CA GLU A 59 8.62 9.72 6.42
C GLU A 59 8.35 9.76 4.92
N THR A 60 9.27 10.38 4.17
CA THR A 60 9.26 10.32 2.71
C THR A 60 10.62 9.87 2.16
N VAL A 61 10.58 9.26 0.99
CA VAL A 61 11.73 8.78 0.24
C VAL A 61 11.67 9.34 -1.18
N GLY A 62 12.80 9.78 -1.70
CA GLY A 62 12.88 10.40 -3.02
C GLY A 62 14.29 10.89 -3.36
N PRO A 63 14.65 10.96 -4.64
CA PRO A 63 15.96 11.46 -5.05
C PRO A 63 16.15 12.97 -4.81
N ASN A 64 15.05 13.73 -4.69
CA ASN A 64 15.06 15.17 -4.51
C ASN A 64 13.78 15.65 -3.79
N PRO A 65 13.72 16.91 -3.31
CA PRO A 65 12.57 17.42 -2.56
C PRO A 65 11.24 17.42 -3.33
N GLU A 66 11.27 17.43 -4.66
CA GLU A 66 10.08 17.48 -5.52
C GLU A 66 9.46 16.10 -5.75
N ASN A 67 10.24 15.02 -5.59
CA ASN A 67 9.81 13.64 -5.82
C ASN A 67 9.90 12.81 -4.54
N GLN A 68 9.24 13.29 -3.49
CA GLN A 68 9.16 12.63 -2.19
C GLN A 68 7.91 11.73 -2.13
N TYR A 69 8.09 10.48 -1.72
CA TYR A 69 7.05 9.46 -1.70
C TYR A 69 6.90 8.84 -0.31
N PRO A 70 5.70 8.43 0.10
CA PRO A 70 4.43 8.67 -0.58
C PRO A 70 4.06 10.16 -0.51
N HIS A 71 3.38 10.64 -1.54
CA HIS A 71 2.79 11.97 -1.58
C HIS A 71 1.41 11.90 -2.23
N VAL A 72 0.61 12.95 -2.03
CA VAL A 72 -0.78 12.99 -2.48
C VAL A 72 -0.86 12.86 -3.99
N PHE A 73 -1.67 11.91 -4.45
CA PHE A 73 -2.05 11.76 -5.85
C PHE A 73 -3.40 12.43 -6.08
N ALA A 74 -3.39 13.55 -6.82
CA ALA A 74 -4.58 14.36 -7.04
C ALA A 74 -5.58 13.77 -8.04
N ASN A 75 -5.16 12.80 -8.86
CA ASN A 75 -5.98 12.18 -9.92
C ASN A 75 -6.64 13.19 -10.88
N TYR A 76 -5.90 14.20 -11.36
CA TYR A 76 -6.40 15.21 -12.30
C TYR A 76 -6.88 14.59 -13.62
N GLU A 77 -6.30 13.45 -13.98
CA GLU A 77 -6.62 12.63 -15.15
C GLU A 77 -7.97 11.91 -15.01
N ARG A 78 -8.59 11.94 -13.82
CA ARG A 78 -9.87 11.28 -13.52
C ARG A 78 -9.84 9.79 -13.84
N LEU A 79 -8.75 9.13 -13.48
CA LEU A 79 -8.62 7.68 -13.64
C LEU A 79 -9.74 6.98 -12.85
N PRO A 80 -10.39 5.97 -13.45
CA PRO A 80 -11.39 5.18 -12.74
C PRO A 80 -10.72 4.45 -11.57
N LEU A 81 -11.32 4.59 -10.39
CA LEU A 81 -10.85 3.94 -9.17
C LEU A 81 -11.71 2.72 -8.87
N ALA A 82 -11.11 1.73 -8.21
CA ALA A 82 -11.85 0.58 -7.74
C ALA A 82 -12.90 1.00 -6.69
N PRO A 83 -14.01 0.25 -6.56
CA PRO A 83 -14.96 0.43 -5.45
C PRO A 83 -14.22 0.39 -4.11
N GLY A 84 -14.52 1.32 -3.21
CA GLY A 84 -13.87 1.43 -1.89
C GLY A 84 -12.57 2.25 -1.88
N CYS A 85 -11.98 2.56 -3.04
CA CYS A 85 -10.87 3.52 -3.12
C CYS A 85 -11.39 4.97 -3.12
N ALA A 86 -12.09 5.37 -2.06
CA ALA A 86 -12.61 6.72 -1.87
C ALA A 86 -11.74 7.55 -0.91
N GLY A 87 -11.54 8.83 -1.20
CA GLY A 87 -10.77 9.75 -0.34
C GLY A 87 -9.38 10.10 -0.89
N THR A 88 -8.47 10.50 0.00
CA THR A 88 -7.12 10.92 -0.39
C THR A 88 -6.31 9.74 -0.89
N LEU A 89 -5.86 9.84 -2.14
CA LEU A 89 -4.92 8.89 -2.72
C LEU A 89 -3.49 9.40 -2.53
N PHE A 90 -2.58 8.45 -2.44
CA PHE A 90 -1.15 8.67 -2.43
C PHE A 90 -0.52 7.88 -3.57
N GLU A 91 0.48 8.44 -4.23
CA GLU A 91 1.30 7.68 -5.17
C GLU A 91 2.62 7.25 -4.56
N TYR A 92 3.13 6.12 -5.04
CA TYR A 92 4.41 5.55 -4.64
C TYR A 92 5.08 4.85 -5.84
N PRO A 93 6.43 4.85 -5.96
CA PRO A 93 7.11 4.24 -7.09
C PRO A 93 6.85 2.73 -7.18
N LEU A 94 6.41 2.28 -8.35
CA LEU A 94 6.40 0.86 -8.70
C LEU A 94 7.75 0.51 -9.28
N THR A 95 8.50 -0.35 -8.61
CA THR A 95 9.84 -0.77 -9.02
C THR A 95 9.98 -2.29 -8.88
N ASN A 96 10.80 -2.88 -9.75
CA ASN A 96 11.24 -4.26 -9.62
C ASN A 96 12.37 -4.44 -8.57
N VAL A 97 12.93 -3.33 -8.04
CA VAL A 97 13.94 -3.33 -6.98
C VAL A 97 13.28 -2.98 -5.65
N LEU A 98 13.00 -3.99 -4.84
CA LEU A 98 12.31 -3.84 -3.56
C LEU A 98 13.24 -4.15 -2.37
N PRO A 99 13.19 -3.37 -1.27
CA PRO A 99 12.41 -2.12 -1.10
C PRO A 99 12.96 -0.98 -1.97
N TYR A 100 12.13 0.02 -2.28
CA TYR A 100 12.58 1.22 -2.98
C TYR A 100 13.57 2.00 -2.10
N ARG A 101 14.82 2.17 -2.56
CA ARG A 101 15.94 2.71 -1.76
C ARG A 101 16.47 4.04 -2.31
N ASN A 102 15.60 5.04 -2.52
CA ASN A 102 16.02 6.35 -3.04
C ASN A 102 16.88 6.23 -4.31
N LEU A 103 16.41 5.49 -5.30
CA LEU A 103 17.12 5.36 -6.56
C LEU A 103 17.19 6.74 -7.25
N SER A 104 18.33 7.04 -7.89
CA SER A 104 18.61 8.31 -8.58
C SER A 104 17.59 8.67 -9.66
N LYS A 105 16.80 7.70 -10.11
CA LYS A 105 15.54 7.90 -10.84
C LYS A 105 14.47 7.01 -10.23
N PRO A 106 13.40 7.55 -9.63
CA PRO A 106 12.19 6.77 -9.45
C PRO A 106 11.78 6.24 -10.82
N ASP A 107 11.30 5.00 -10.87
CA ASP A 107 10.75 4.44 -12.10
C ASP A 107 9.67 5.39 -12.66
N ARG A 108 9.24 5.27 -13.89
CA ARG A 108 8.12 6.07 -14.43
C ARG A 108 6.77 5.54 -13.97
N PHE A 109 6.74 4.34 -13.39
CA PHE A 109 5.51 3.67 -12.99
C PHE A 109 5.21 3.90 -11.51
N ARG A 110 3.93 4.05 -11.19
CA ARG A 110 3.45 4.35 -9.84
C ARG A 110 2.33 3.38 -9.46
N VAL A 111 2.20 3.13 -8.17
CA VAL A 111 0.95 2.64 -7.58
C VAL A 111 0.23 3.82 -6.95
N ALA A 112 -1.08 3.92 -7.18
CA ALA A 112 -1.95 4.82 -6.43
C ALA A 112 -2.66 4.02 -5.33
N VAL A 113 -2.54 4.47 -4.09
CA VAL A 113 -3.03 3.78 -2.91
C VAL A 113 -3.89 4.71 -2.06
N ASN A 114 -4.98 4.17 -1.52
CA ASN A 114 -5.72 4.83 -0.46
C ASN A 114 -5.12 4.40 0.88
N LEU A 115 -4.42 5.30 1.57
CA LEU A 115 -3.74 5.00 2.83
C LEU A 115 -4.64 5.47 3.98
N LEU A 116 -5.43 4.56 4.51
CA LEU A 116 -6.22 4.82 5.71
C LEU A 116 -5.30 4.79 6.96
N PRO A 117 -5.55 5.64 7.98
CA PRO A 117 -4.81 5.59 9.23
C PRO A 117 -4.89 4.21 9.89
N VAL A 118 -3.81 3.77 10.54
CA VAL A 118 -3.82 2.53 11.31
C VAL A 118 -4.91 2.61 12.40
N GLY A 119 -5.95 1.77 12.29
CA GLY A 119 -7.05 1.69 13.26
C GLY A 119 -8.39 2.28 12.81
N SER A 120 -8.50 2.86 11.62
CA SER A 120 -9.81 3.05 10.99
C SER A 120 -10.34 1.70 10.55
N ALA A 121 -11.48 1.28 11.10
CA ALA A 121 -12.17 0.08 10.64
C ALA A 121 -12.44 0.19 9.14
N ASP A 122 -12.13 -0.88 8.41
CA ASP A 122 -12.42 -1.05 6.99
C ASP A 122 -13.93 -0.86 6.79
N VAL A 123 -14.35 0.11 5.98
CA VAL A 123 -15.75 0.30 5.53
C VAL A 123 -15.87 -0.18 4.09
#